data_AF-A0AB73AI56-F1
#
_entry.id   AF-A0AB73AI56-F1
#
_cell.length_a   1.000
_cell.length_b   1.000
_cell.length_c   1.000
_cell.angle_alpha   90.00
_cell.angle_beta   90.00
_cell.angle_gamma   90.00
#
_symmetry.space_group_name_H-M   'P 1'
#
loop_
_entity.id
_entity.type
_entity.pdbx_description
1 polymer ?
#
loop_
_entity_poly.entity_id
_entity_poly.type
_entity_poly.pdbx_seq_one_letter_code
_entity_poly.pdbx_strand_id
1 'polypeptide(L)'
;MAVDKTPSQVATSALQAIPFGSIIGGPLKACVEAQALAAKTTWEFIQNVGINVNPETGEKTAVNVSFSFIQGGRLVQLNIPLLTIVPIPYIAIREVDINFKANISASSSTTAETNESVSKDAALKASASMRFGCFKMNADMNASYSSKKDSKATSDSKYSVEYTMDVAVKAGQDSMPAGLSKILELLGNSLDVSDPAGTLEVNSNLLLIENGKETVRLIATYKDGSGLLAPDKLTITGTGANAADFKVSGDSKIIDLPEGTYTIKAEGSKKEVIVEVKKDTATPQEEVTE
;
A
#
# COMPACT_ATOMS: atom_id res chain seq x y z
N MET A 1 -41.42 -56.16 6.83
CA MET A 1 -40.07 -56.08 6.24
C MET A 1 -39.24 -55.18 7.14
N ALA A 2 -38.14 -55.68 7.71
CA ALA A 2 -37.23 -54.83 8.49
C ALA A 2 -36.44 -53.94 7.51
N VAL A 3 -36.45 -52.63 7.74
CA VAL A 3 -35.64 -51.69 6.95
C VAL A 3 -34.17 -51.95 7.26
N ASP A 4 -33.39 -52.31 6.26
CA ASP A 4 -31.94 -52.50 6.39
C ASP A 4 -31.28 -51.17 6.76
N LYS A 5 -30.74 -51.10 7.98
CA LYS A 5 -30.12 -49.90 8.56
C LYS A 5 -28.63 -49.81 8.22
N THR A 6 -28.03 -50.80 7.56
CA THR A 6 -26.59 -50.81 7.28
C THR A 6 -26.13 -49.62 6.43
N PRO A 7 -26.85 -49.12 5.41
CA PRO A 7 -26.40 -47.94 4.66
C PRO A 7 -26.39 -46.67 5.52
N SER A 8 -27.38 -46.51 6.40
CA SER A 8 -27.45 -45.40 7.35
C SER A 8 -26.35 -45.47 8.41
N GLN A 9 -25.98 -46.67 8.86
CA GLN A 9 -24.88 -46.88 9.79
C GLN A 9 -23.53 -46.59 9.14
N VAL A 10 -23.32 -47.03 7.90
CA VAL A 10 -22.10 -46.72 7.13
C VAL A 10 -21.95 -45.22 6.89
N ALA A 11 -23.02 -44.53 6.48
CA ALA A 11 -23.00 -43.08 6.31
C ALA A 11 -22.73 -42.33 7.63
N THR A 12 -23.30 -42.78 8.74
CA THR A 12 -23.06 -42.18 10.07
C THR A 12 -21.61 -42.35 10.51
N SER A 13 -21.06 -43.56 10.35
CA SER A 13 -19.64 -43.84 10.66
C SER A 13 -18.69 -43.07 9.75
N ALA A 14 -19.04 -42.91 8.47
CA ALA A 14 -18.27 -42.13 7.50
C ALA A 14 -18.21 -40.64 7.88
N LEU A 15 -19.34 -40.06 8.30
CA LEU A 15 -19.42 -38.67 8.77
C LEU A 15 -18.64 -38.45 10.07
N GLN A 16 -18.68 -39.42 11.00
CA GLN A 16 -17.90 -39.37 12.25
C GLN A 16 -16.39 -39.48 12.02
N ALA A 17 -15.97 -40.11 10.92
CA ALA A 17 -14.56 -40.23 10.55
C ALA A 17 -13.97 -38.95 9.92
N ILE A 18 -14.80 -37.95 9.59
CA ILE A 18 -14.32 -36.68 9.00
C ILE A 18 -13.61 -35.86 10.09
N PRO A 19 -12.30 -35.54 9.93
CA PRO A 19 -11.55 -34.77 10.91
C PRO A 19 -11.84 -33.27 10.77
N PHE A 20 -13.06 -32.84 11.13
CA PHE A 20 -13.50 -31.44 11.02
C PHE A 20 -12.55 -30.45 11.72
N GLY A 21 -11.95 -30.86 12.84
CA GLY A 21 -10.95 -30.05 13.55
C GLY A 21 -9.71 -29.74 12.70
N SER A 22 -9.21 -30.70 11.93
CA SER A 22 -8.07 -30.48 11.02
C SER A 22 -8.49 -29.73 9.75
N ILE A 23 -9.69 -30.01 9.24
CA ILE A 23 -10.25 -29.40 8.02
C ILE A 23 -10.54 -27.90 8.20
N ILE A 24 -10.98 -27.50 9.40
CA ILE A 24 -11.25 -26.10 9.74
C ILE A 24 -10.00 -25.46 10.35
N GLY A 25 -9.33 -26.17 11.27
CA GLY A 25 -8.18 -25.65 12.00
C GLY A 25 -6.95 -25.42 11.14
N GLY A 26 -6.71 -26.24 10.11
CA GLY A 26 -5.58 -26.07 9.19
C GLY A 26 -5.62 -24.73 8.45
N PRO A 27 -6.69 -24.42 7.69
CA PRO A 27 -6.85 -23.13 7.02
C PRO A 27 -6.86 -21.94 7.99
N LEU A 28 -7.53 -22.05 9.14
CA LEU A 28 -7.54 -20.97 10.14
C LEU A 28 -6.13 -20.69 10.70
N LYS A 29 -5.38 -21.74 11.02
CA LYS A 29 -3.99 -21.62 11.47
C LYS A 29 -3.12 -20.97 10.38
N ALA A 30 -3.26 -21.41 9.14
CA ALA A 30 -2.54 -20.82 8.01
C ALA A 30 -2.86 -19.33 7.83
N CYS A 31 -4.12 -18.92 8.05
CA CYS A 31 -4.52 -17.51 8.01
C CYS A 31 -3.86 -16.70 9.13
N VAL A 32 -3.79 -17.23 10.35
CA VAL A 32 -3.11 -16.57 11.48
C VAL A 32 -1.62 -16.41 11.21
N GLU A 33 -0.97 -17.46 10.69
CA GLU A 33 0.45 -17.42 10.31
C GLU A 33 0.70 -16.41 9.18
N ALA A 34 -0.16 -16.37 8.17
CA ALA A 34 -0.09 -15.41 7.08
C ALA A 34 -0.27 -13.96 7.57
N GLN A 35 -1.21 -13.70 8.47
CA GLN A 35 -1.38 -12.36 9.07
C GLN A 35 -0.18 -11.96 9.93
N ALA A 36 0.41 -12.89 10.69
CA ALA A 36 1.60 -12.61 11.47
C ALA A 36 2.79 -12.25 10.56
N LEU A 37 2.96 -12.97 9.45
CA LEU A 37 3.99 -12.67 8.46
C LEU A 37 3.74 -11.30 7.81
N ALA A 38 2.50 -11.00 7.43
CA ALA A 38 2.11 -9.71 6.89
C ALA A 38 2.44 -8.55 7.87
N ALA A 39 2.05 -8.69 9.13
CA ALA A 39 2.34 -7.69 10.16
C ALA A 39 3.86 -7.51 10.38
N LYS A 40 4.62 -8.61 10.35
CA LYS A 40 6.08 -8.57 10.42
C LYS A 40 6.67 -7.81 9.24
N THR A 41 6.20 -8.06 8.01
CA THR A 41 6.65 -7.31 6.82
C THR A 41 6.34 -5.83 6.93
N THR A 42 5.15 -5.46 7.41
CA THR A 42 4.79 -4.06 7.70
C THR A 42 5.75 -3.43 8.72
N TRP A 43 6.04 -4.15 9.81
CA TRP A 43 6.96 -3.67 10.85
C TRP A 43 8.40 -3.52 10.34
N GLU A 44 8.91 -4.49 9.58
CA GLU A 44 10.24 -4.45 8.97
C GLU A 44 10.34 -3.29 7.98
N PHE A 45 9.30 -3.06 7.19
CA PHE A 45 9.24 -1.90 6.29
C PHE A 45 9.35 -0.59 7.06
N ILE A 46 8.56 -0.42 8.14
CA ILE A 46 8.61 0.78 8.98
C ILE A 46 9.99 0.96 9.62
N GLN A 47 10.58 -0.12 10.14
CA GLN A 47 11.90 -0.07 10.76
C GLN A 47 13.01 0.30 9.75
N ASN A 48 12.97 -0.26 8.55
CA ASN A 48 14.04 -0.10 7.56
C ASN A 48 13.91 1.21 6.77
N VAL A 49 12.69 1.69 6.55
CA VAL A 49 12.42 2.86 5.70
C VAL A 49 12.07 4.09 6.53
N GLY A 50 11.35 3.92 7.64
CA GLY A 50 10.79 5.02 8.42
C GLY A 50 11.64 5.49 9.59
N ILE A 51 12.67 4.73 9.99
CA ILE A 51 13.46 5.01 11.18
C ILE A 51 14.94 5.00 10.86
N ASN A 52 15.64 6.07 11.25
CA ASN A 52 17.08 6.15 11.26
C ASN A 52 17.58 5.83 12.67
N VAL A 53 18.68 5.07 12.76
CA VAL A 53 19.30 4.71 14.04
C VAL A 53 20.72 5.26 14.04
N ASN A 54 21.00 6.15 14.98
CA ASN A 54 22.36 6.64 15.16
C ASN A 54 23.27 5.47 15.61
N PRO A 55 24.33 5.13 14.85
CA PRO A 55 25.17 3.99 15.14
C PRO A 55 25.98 4.11 16.45
N GLU A 56 26.18 5.33 16.95
CA GLU A 56 26.97 5.60 18.15
C GLU A 56 26.12 5.67 19.42
N THR A 57 24.91 6.26 19.33
CA THR A 57 24.04 6.48 20.50
C THR A 57 22.87 5.49 20.60
N GLY A 58 22.56 4.79 19.51
CA GLY A 58 21.35 3.97 19.40
C GLY A 58 20.04 4.76 19.34
N GLU A 59 20.12 6.09 19.23
CA GLU A 59 18.95 6.95 19.16
C GLU A 59 18.17 6.70 17.86
N LYS A 60 16.85 6.53 17.99
CA LYS A 60 15.94 6.31 16.87
C LYS A 60 15.24 7.60 16.51
N THR A 61 15.39 8.04 15.27
CA THR A 61 14.71 9.22 14.75
C THR A 61 13.89 8.84 13.51
N ALA A 62 12.77 9.54 13.28
CA ALA A 62 11.96 9.31 12.09
C ALA A 62 12.72 9.82 10.85
N VAL A 63 12.65 9.06 9.76
CA VAL A 63 13.12 9.52 8.45
C VAL A 63 12.12 10.54 7.92
N ASN A 64 12.57 11.78 7.80
CA ASN A 64 11.77 12.87 7.23
C ASN A 64 12.26 13.23 5.83
N VAL A 65 11.33 13.62 4.97
CA VAL A 65 11.57 14.20 3.65
C VAL A 65 11.29 15.69 3.72
N SER A 66 12.19 16.47 3.12
CA SER A 66 12.04 17.92 2.98
C SER A 66 11.76 18.28 1.53
N PHE A 67 10.65 18.98 1.29
CA PHE A 67 10.31 19.58 0.00
C PHE A 67 10.51 21.08 0.10
N SER A 68 11.28 21.65 -0.83
CA SER A 68 11.41 23.10 -0.95
C SER A 68 10.63 23.59 -2.16
N PHE A 69 9.77 24.57 -1.95
CA PHE A 69 8.96 25.17 -3.01
C PHE A 69 8.77 26.66 -2.75
N ILE A 70 8.35 27.40 -3.76
CA ILE A 70 8.12 28.84 -3.66
C ILE A 70 6.64 29.06 -3.35
N GLN A 71 6.35 29.81 -2.30
CA GLN A 71 5.00 30.19 -1.91
C GLN A 71 4.97 31.68 -1.56
N GLY A 72 4.10 32.45 -2.21
CA GLY A 72 4.04 33.90 -2.00
C GLY A 72 5.37 34.59 -2.29
N GLY A 73 6.14 34.06 -3.24
CA GLY A 73 7.49 34.47 -3.58
C GLY A 73 8.58 34.23 -2.53
N ARG A 74 8.35 33.39 -1.52
CA ARG A 74 9.39 32.96 -0.58
C ARG A 74 9.71 31.49 -0.77
N LEU A 75 10.99 31.12 -0.61
CA LEU A 75 11.38 29.71 -0.53
C LEU A 75 10.93 29.15 0.83
N VAL A 76 9.99 28.22 0.79
CA VAL A 76 9.45 27.54 1.97
C VAL A 76 9.89 26.08 1.94
N GLN A 77 10.22 25.53 3.11
CA GLN A 77 10.58 24.13 3.28
C GLN A 77 9.50 23.41 4.09
N LEU A 78 8.91 22.36 3.52
CA LEU A 78 7.99 21.45 4.18
C LEU A 78 8.73 20.20 4.62
N ASN A 79 8.78 19.94 5.93
CA ASN A 79 9.42 18.77 6.52
C ASN A 79 8.36 17.79 7.04
N ILE A 80 8.37 16.56 6.53
CA ILE A 80 7.32 15.58 6.80
C ILE A 80 7.89 14.16 6.88
N PRO A 81 7.34 13.28 7.75
CA PRO A 81 7.83 11.91 7.85
C PRO A 81 7.57 11.11 6.56
N LEU A 82 8.57 10.36 6.11
CA LEU A 82 8.53 9.55 4.88
C LEU A 82 7.35 8.55 4.89
N LEU A 83 7.04 7.99 6.07
CA LEU A 83 5.92 7.05 6.23
C LEU A 83 4.55 7.63 5.89
N THR A 84 4.40 8.96 5.86
CA THR A 84 3.13 9.60 5.48
C THR A 84 2.89 9.64 3.98
N ILE A 85 3.96 9.49 3.18
CA ILE A 85 3.93 9.65 1.73
C ILE A 85 4.20 8.35 0.96
N VAL A 86 4.70 7.33 1.64
CA VAL A 86 5.02 6.04 1.05
C VAL A 86 3.91 5.04 1.39
N PRO A 87 3.39 4.27 0.41
CA PRO A 87 2.44 3.21 0.69
C PRO A 87 3.11 2.13 1.54
N ILE A 88 2.60 1.95 2.75
CA ILE A 88 3.07 0.91 3.65
C ILE A 88 2.40 -0.41 3.23
N PRO A 89 3.16 -1.48 2.96
CA PRO A 89 2.58 -2.76 2.61
C PRO A 89 1.77 -3.27 3.81
N TYR A 90 0.46 -3.36 3.63
CA TYR A 90 -0.46 -3.91 4.61
C TYR A 90 -1.43 -4.84 3.88
N ILE A 91 -1.47 -6.10 4.30
CA ILE A 91 -2.42 -7.08 3.81
C ILE A 91 -3.12 -7.69 5.02
N ALA A 92 -4.44 -7.54 5.06
CA ALA A 92 -5.28 -8.12 6.08
C ALA A 92 -6.27 -9.09 5.42
N ILE A 93 -6.34 -10.28 5.97
CA ILE A 93 -7.39 -11.25 5.62
C ILE A 93 -8.69 -10.74 6.24
N ARG A 94 -9.67 -10.38 5.40
CA ARG A 94 -10.97 -9.86 5.86
C ARG A 94 -12.00 -10.96 6.04
N GLU A 95 -11.98 -11.93 5.13
CA GLU A 95 -12.94 -13.03 5.09
C GLU A 95 -12.23 -14.29 4.60
N VAL A 96 -12.56 -15.41 5.25
CA VAL A 96 -12.09 -16.75 4.90
C VAL A 96 -13.33 -17.60 4.70
N ASP A 97 -13.61 -17.94 3.45
CA ASP A 97 -14.73 -18.80 3.08
C ASP A 97 -14.21 -20.23 2.94
N ILE A 98 -14.64 -21.12 3.84
CA ILE A 98 -14.27 -22.54 3.84
C ILE A 98 -15.49 -23.35 3.38
N ASN A 99 -15.45 -23.85 2.15
CA ASN A 99 -16.49 -24.72 1.61
C ASN A 99 -16.01 -26.18 1.66
N PHE A 100 -16.77 -27.00 2.36
CA PHE A 100 -16.48 -28.42 2.51
C PHE A 100 -17.55 -29.24 1.79
N LYS A 101 -17.13 -30.03 0.79
CA LYS A 101 -18.00 -30.98 0.09
C LYS A 101 -17.46 -32.39 0.25
N ALA A 102 -18.24 -33.25 0.90
CA ALA A 102 -17.95 -34.68 1.04
C ALA A 102 -18.94 -35.49 0.20
N ASN A 103 -18.43 -36.39 -0.64
CA ASN A 103 -19.25 -37.38 -1.33
C ASN A 103 -19.01 -38.76 -0.68
N ILE A 104 -20.02 -39.27 0.01
CA ILE A 104 -19.97 -40.57 0.69
C ILE A 104 -20.73 -41.58 -0.18
N SER A 105 -20.01 -42.41 -0.93
CA SER A 105 -20.62 -43.55 -1.62
C SER A 105 -20.58 -44.78 -0.72
N ALA A 106 -21.74 -45.27 -0.28
CA ALA A 106 -21.87 -46.52 0.46
C ALA A 106 -22.50 -47.60 -0.44
N SER A 107 -21.81 -48.73 -0.61
CA SER A 107 -22.38 -49.97 -1.13
C SER A 107 -22.34 -51.03 -0.02
N SER A 108 -23.47 -51.71 0.24
CA SER A 108 -23.52 -52.81 1.20
C SER A 108 -23.36 -54.16 0.49
N SER A 109 -22.61 -55.08 1.11
CA SER A 109 -22.71 -56.51 0.82
C SER A 109 -22.81 -57.27 2.15
N THR A 110 -23.77 -58.19 2.23
CA THR A 110 -23.94 -59.12 3.35
C THR A 110 -23.61 -60.51 2.86
N THR A 111 -22.54 -61.12 3.39
CA THR A 111 -22.34 -62.57 3.33
C THR A 111 -22.11 -63.08 4.74
N ALA A 112 -23.13 -63.74 5.29
CA ALA A 112 -23.00 -64.56 6.48
C ALA A 112 -22.51 -65.94 6.02
N GLU A 113 -21.27 -66.31 6.36
CA GLU A 113 -20.85 -67.71 6.27
C GLU A 113 -20.78 -68.30 7.67
N THR A 114 -21.81 -69.08 7.97
CA THR A 114 -21.83 -70.06 9.05
C THR A 114 -21.49 -71.40 8.41
N ASN A 115 -20.50 -72.13 8.90
CA ASN A 115 -20.53 -73.59 8.93
C ASN A 115 -19.48 -74.15 9.90
N GLU A 116 -20.00 -74.90 10.87
CA GLU A 116 -19.30 -75.58 11.94
C GLU A 116 -18.53 -76.83 11.46
N SER A 117 -17.62 -77.27 12.34
CA SER A 117 -16.68 -78.39 12.26
C SER A 117 -17.29 -79.79 12.08
N VAL A 118 -16.59 -80.69 11.37
CA VAL A 118 -16.63 -82.14 11.67
C VAL A 118 -15.24 -82.77 11.48
N SER A 119 -14.64 -83.21 12.59
CA SER A 119 -13.54 -84.16 12.65
C SER A 119 -14.04 -85.58 12.37
N LYS A 120 -13.38 -86.31 11.46
CA LYS A 120 -13.50 -87.78 11.39
C LYS A 120 -12.16 -88.42 11.03
N ASP A 121 -11.54 -89.01 12.06
CA ASP A 121 -10.72 -90.20 11.96
C ASP A 121 -11.38 -91.28 11.10
N ALA A 122 -10.66 -91.87 10.15
CA ALA A 122 -10.92 -93.21 9.62
C ALA A 122 -9.72 -93.71 8.77
N ALA A 123 -9.23 -94.89 9.13
CA ALA A 123 -8.06 -95.57 8.58
C ALA A 123 -8.26 -96.19 7.18
N LEU A 124 -7.13 -96.56 6.55
CA LEU A 124 -6.83 -97.91 6.00
C LEU A 124 -6.69 -98.10 4.46
N LYS A 125 -5.55 -98.72 4.08
CA LYS A 125 -5.17 -99.56 2.89
C LYS A 125 -4.92 -98.85 1.53
N ALA A 126 -3.71 -98.82 0.96
CA ALA A 126 -2.77 -99.87 0.49
C ALA A 126 -3.06 -100.44 -0.92
N SER A 127 -2.17 -100.18 -1.89
CA SER A 127 -1.66 -101.14 -2.92
C SER A 127 -0.75 -100.44 -3.96
N ALA A 128 0.53 -100.85 -4.05
CA ALA A 128 1.15 -101.52 -5.20
C ALA A 128 1.80 -100.56 -6.22
N SER A 129 3.12 -100.33 -6.17
CA SER A 129 4.20 -101.09 -6.86
C SER A 129 4.11 -101.10 -8.39
N MET A 130 4.94 -100.30 -9.08
CA MET A 130 5.74 -100.81 -10.20
C MET A 130 6.85 -99.83 -10.59
N ARG A 131 8.06 -100.37 -10.64
CA ARG A 131 9.28 -99.75 -11.18
C ARG A 131 9.19 -99.74 -12.71
N PHE A 132 9.60 -98.66 -13.37
CA PHE A 132 10.19 -98.73 -14.71
C PHE A 132 11.31 -97.69 -14.83
N GLY A 133 12.51 -98.18 -15.17
CA GLY A 133 13.71 -97.37 -15.30
C GLY A 133 14.00 -96.92 -16.73
N CYS A 134 14.95 -95.99 -16.81
CA CYS A 134 15.85 -95.70 -17.93
C CYS A 134 15.23 -95.12 -19.21
N PHE A 135 15.12 -93.79 -19.34
CA PHE A 135 16.08 -92.97 -20.10
C PHE A 135 15.65 -91.49 -20.18
N LYS A 136 16.63 -90.62 -19.87
CA LYS A 136 16.77 -89.15 -20.04
C LYS A 136 15.57 -88.33 -20.54
N MET A 137 15.11 -87.41 -19.69
CA MET A 137 14.52 -86.14 -20.15
C MET A 137 15.06 -85.00 -19.27
N ASN A 138 15.60 -83.97 -19.93
CA ASN A 138 16.32 -82.85 -19.33
C ASN A 138 15.51 -82.17 -18.22
N ALA A 139 16.15 -82.04 -17.06
CA ALA A 139 15.66 -81.27 -15.93
C ALA A 139 16.14 -79.82 -16.06
N ASP A 140 15.24 -78.94 -16.46
CA ASP A 140 15.28 -77.56 -15.98
C ASP A 140 14.33 -77.49 -14.78
N MET A 141 14.91 -77.67 -13.60
CA MET A 141 14.23 -77.40 -12.33
C MET A 141 13.99 -75.90 -12.22
N ASN A 142 12.74 -75.47 -12.41
CA ASN A 142 12.24 -74.24 -11.82
C ASN A 142 11.13 -74.61 -10.83
N ALA A 143 11.54 -75.15 -9.68
CA ALA A 143 10.66 -75.44 -8.56
C ALA A 143 10.35 -74.13 -7.82
N SER A 144 9.33 -73.41 -8.29
CA SER A 144 8.57 -72.49 -7.43
C SER A 144 7.19 -73.10 -7.19
N TYR A 145 7.06 -73.67 -6.00
CA TYR A 145 5.80 -74.08 -5.40
C TYR A 145 4.90 -72.86 -5.25
N SER A 146 3.82 -72.80 -6.04
CA SER A 146 2.69 -71.93 -5.81
C SER A 146 1.47 -72.56 -6.49
N SER A 147 0.80 -73.41 -5.74
CA SER A 147 -0.52 -73.93 -6.07
C SER A 147 -1.48 -72.75 -6.17
N LYS A 148 -1.89 -72.42 -7.40
CA LYS A 148 -3.14 -71.69 -7.63
C LYS A 148 -4.28 -72.58 -7.14
N LYS A 149 -4.75 -72.36 -5.91
CA LYS A 149 -6.13 -72.69 -5.57
C LYS A 149 -6.95 -71.42 -5.73
N ASP A 150 -7.73 -71.46 -6.79
CA ASP A 150 -8.73 -70.50 -7.19
C ASP A 150 -9.67 -70.18 -6.00
N SER A 151 -9.64 -68.92 -5.58
CA SER A 151 -10.67 -68.26 -4.78
C SER A 151 -10.62 -66.78 -5.13
N LYS A 152 -10.83 -66.47 -6.42
CA LYS A 152 -11.31 -65.14 -6.81
C LYS A 152 -12.83 -65.12 -6.69
N ALA A 153 -13.31 -65.00 -5.46
CA ALA A 153 -14.58 -64.32 -5.23
C ALA A 153 -14.23 -62.82 -5.14
N THR A 154 -14.40 -62.12 -6.27
CA THR A 154 -14.37 -60.67 -6.29
C THR A 154 -15.40 -60.13 -5.30
N SER A 155 -14.94 -59.57 -4.19
CA SER A 155 -15.65 -58.52 -3.48
C SER A 155 -14.75 -57.29 -3.52
N ASP A 156 -14.79 -56.59 -4.65
CA ASP A 156 -14.26 -55.23 -4.72
C ASP A 156 -15.15 -54.33 -3.85
N SER A 157 -14.88 -54.32 -2.56
CA SER A 157 -15.47 -53.39 -1.60
C SER A 157 -14.83 -52.02 -1.81
N LYS A 158 -15.24 -51.31 -2.87
CA LYS A 158 -14.69 -49.98 -3.17
C LYS A 158 -15.40 -48.92 -2.34
N TYR A 159 -14.90 -48.71 -1.12
CA TYR A 159 -15.26 -47.55 -0.30
C TYR A 159 -14.51 -46.34 -0.85
N SER A 160 -15.14 -45.57 -1.74
CA SER A 160 -14.63 -44.26 -2.16
C SER A 160 -15.30 -43.16 -1.35
N VAL A 161 -14.54 -42.50 -0.50
CA VAL A 161 -14.94 -41.19 0.04
C VAL A 161 -14.05 -40.16 -0.61
N GLU A 162 -14.65 -39.38 -1.51
CA GLU A 162 -13.96 -38.29 -2.18
C GLU A 162 -14.28 -36.99 -1.43
N TYR A 163 -13.22 -36.29 -1.03
CA TYR A 163 -13.29 -35.01 -0.32
C TYR A 163 -12.74 -33.91 -1.23
N THR A 164 -13.52 -32.84 -1.41
CA THR A 164 -13.05 -31.62 -2.08
C THR A 164 -13.16 -30.47 -1.08
N MET A 165 -12.06 -29.72 -0.91
CA MET A 165 -11.98 -28.55 -0.06
C MET A 165 -11.68 -27.32 -0.91
N ASP A 166 -12.62 -26.37 -0.91
CA ASP A 166 -12.46 -25.09 -1.58
C ASP A 166 -12.28 -24.00 -0.53
N VAL A 167 -11.07 -23.43 -0.46
CA VAL A 167 -10.75 -22.31 0.44
C VAL A 167 -10.63 -21.04 -0.40
N ALA A 168 -11.51 -20.07 -0.17
CA ALA A 168 -11.42 -18.74 -0.77
C ALA A 168 -11.01 -17.71 0.28
N VAL A 169 -9.90 -17.01 0.02
CA VAL A 169 -9.38 -15.96 0.90
C VAL A 169 -9.53 -14.62 0.20
N LYS A 170 -10.31 -13.71 0.80
CA LYS A 170 -10.44 -12.33 0.31
C LYS A 170 -9.50 -11.43 1.10
N ALA A 171 -8.45 -10.97 0.43
CA ALA A 171 -7.48 -10.02 0.95
C ALA A 171 -7.64 -8.66 0.26
N GLY A 172 -7.49 -7.58 1.02
CA GLY A 172 -7.53 -6.21 0.49
C GLY A 172 -6.17 -5.53 0.53
N GLN A 173 -6.03 -4.47 -0.26
CA GLN A 173 -4.89 -3.54 -0.28
C GLN A 173 -5.41 -2.11 -0.09
N ASP A 174 -4.56 -1.22 0.45
CA ASP A 174 -4.87 0.18 0.67
C ASP A 174 -4.79 1.07 -0.57
N SER A 175 -5.53 2.17 -0.50
CA SER A 175 -5.51 3.31 -1.42
C SER A 175 -4.26 4.20 -1.23
N MET A 176 -4.15 5.26 -2.04
CA MET A 176 -3.07 6.25 -1.92
C MET A 176 -2.91 6.76 -0.47
N PRO A 177 -1.68 6.89 0.06
CA PRO A 177 -1.45 7.41 1.40
C PRO A 177 -2.01 8.82 1.58
N ALA A 178 -2.70 9.05 2.70
CA ALA A 178 -3.35 10.33 3.01
C ALA A 178 -2.36 11.51 3.13
N GLY A 179 -1.11 11.24 3.55
CA GLY A 179 -0.09 12.29 3.60
C GLY A 179 0.34 12.73 2.21
N LEU A 180 0.54 11.77 1.29
CA LEU A 180 0.84 12.07 -0.11
C LEU A 180 -0.26 12.92 -0.76
N SER A 181 -1.54 12.53 -0.60
CA SER A 181 -2.65 13.29 -1.17
C SER A 181 -2.69 14.72 -0.64
N LYS A 182 -2.43 14.92 0.65
CA LYS A 182 -2.43 16.24 1.27
C LYS A 182 -1.26 17.12 0.81
N ILE A 183 -0.11 16.52 0.50
CA ILE A 183 1.02 17.27 -0.09
C ILE A 183 0.69 17.66 -1.51
N LEU A 184 0.12 16.76 -2.32
CA LEU A 184 -0.29 17.10 -3.67
C LEU A 184 -1.34 18.23 -3.66
N GLU A 185 -2.25 18.23 -2.69
CA GLU A 185 -3.20 19.32 -2.46
C GLU A 185 -2.50 20.63 -2.06
N LEU A 186 -1.59 20.58 -1.08
CA LEU A 186 -0.84 21.75 -0.63
C LEU A 186 0.06 22.33 -1.73
N LEU A 187 0.73 21.47 -2.49
CA LEU A 187 1.54 21.87 -3.63
C LEU A 187 0.66 22.48 -4.72
N GLY A 188 -0.48 21.85 -5.03
CA GLY A 188 -1.46 22.39 -5.98
C GLY A 188 -1.96 23.78 -5.59
N ASN A 189 -2.29 23.98 -4.31
CA ASN A 189 -2.71 25.29 -3.78
C ASN A 189 -1.56 26.30 -3.67
N SER A 190 -0.31 25.84 -3.64
CA SER A 190 0.89 26.69 -3.52
C SER A 190 1.56 26.96 -4.86
N LEU A 191 0.96 26.56 -5.98
CA LEU A 191 1.45 26.91 -7.31
C LEU A 191 1.38 28.43 -7.52
N ASP A 192 2.52 29.11 -7.33
CA ASP A 192 2.68 30.53 -7.66
C ASP A 192 2.96 30.65 -9.16
N VAL A 193 1.96 31.09 -9.94
CA VAL A 193 2.13 31.35 -11.37
C VAL A 193 3.03 32.56 -11.53
N SER A 194 4.30 32.30 -11.86
CA SER A 194 5.32 33.33 -11.99
C SER A 194 5.49 33.75 -13.45
N ASP A 195 5.51 35.06 -13.72
CA ASP A 195 5.90 35.60 -15.02
C ASP A 195 7.41 35.35 -15.21
N PRO A 196 7.87 34.64 -16.27
CA PRO A 196 9.29 34.46 -16.53
C PRO A 196 10.09 35.78 -16.65
N ALA A 197 9.42 36.88 -16.98
CA ALA A 197 10.03 38.21 -17.02
C ALA A 197 10.09 38.91 -15.65
N GLY A 198 9.53 38.31 -14.60
CA GLY A 198 9.36 38.88 -13.27
C GLY A 198 8.17 39.85 -13.17
N THR A 199 7.74 40.11 -11.94
CA THR A 199 6.64 41.03 -11.63
C THR A 199 7.13 42.13 -10.71
N LEU A 200 6.97 43.38 -11.14
CA LEU A 200 7.29 44.57 -10.37
C LEU A 200 5.98 45.28 -10.00
N GLU A 201 5.76 45.46 -8.70
CA GLU A 201 4.59 46.13 -8.16
C GLU A 201 5.01 47.27 -7.24
N VAL A 202 4.21 48.33 -7.22
CA VAL A 202 4.35 49.48 -6.33
C VAL A 202 3.02 49.75 -5.65
N ASN A 203 3.03 50.38 -4.47
CA ASN A 203 1.79 50.68 -3.73
C ASN A 203 0.83 51.63 -4.49
N SER A 204 1.36 52.53 -5.33
CA SER A 204 0.57 53.32 -6.27
C SER A 204 1.47 53.93 -7.34
N ASN A 205 0.93 54.09 -8.56
CA ASN A 205 1.59 54.85 -9.62
C ASN A 205 1.46 56.38 -9.43
N LEU A 206 0.51 56.80 -8.59
CA LEU A 206 0.32 58.19 -8.17
C LEU A 206 0.26 58.26 -6.64
N LEU A 207 1.29 58.84 -6.04
CA LEU A 207 1.34 59.07 -4.60
C LEU A 207 1.03 60.54 -4.30
N LEU A 208 0.19 60.77 -3.31
CA LEU A 208 -0.19 62.10 -2.86
C LEU A 208 0.50 62.41 -1.53
N ILE A 209 1.19 63.55 -1.47
CA ILE A 209 1.78 64.07 -0.24
C ILE A 209 0.66 64.77 0.53
N GLU A 210 0.35 64.25 1.72
CA GLU A 210 -0.64 64.84 2.62
C GLU A 210 -0.27 66.27 3.02
N ASN A 211 -1.29 67.12 3.23
CA ASN A 211 -1.10 68.50 3.67
C ASN A 211 -0.27 68.57 4.96
N GLY A 212 0.83 69.33 4.91
CA GLY A 212 1.78 69.51 6.02
C GLY A 212 2.93 68.51 6.06
N LYS A 213 2.99 67.52 5.15
CA LYS A 213 4.15 66.65 4.95
C LYS A 213 4.97 67.09 3.74
N GLU A 214 6.26 66.76 3.74
CA GLU A 214 7.19 67.05 2.64
C GLU A 214 7.43 65.85 1.72
N THR A 215 7.15 64.63 2.21
CA THR A 215 7.41 63.38 1.50
C THR A 215 6.27 62.38 1.69
N VAL A 216 6.18 61.42 0.77
CA VAL A 216 5.26 60.28 0.82
C VAL A 216 6.02 58.98 0.63
N ARG A 217 5.55 57.90 1.27
CA ARG A 217 6.21 56.60 1.22
C ARG A 217 5.84 55.82 -0.04
N LEU A 218 6.85 55.49 -0.83
CA LEU A 218 6.78 54.48 -1.89
C LEU A 218 7.18 53.12 -1.31
N ILE A 219 6.39 52.09 -1.63
CA ILE A 219 6.70 50.69 -1.36
C ILE A 219 6.75 49.98 -2.70
N ALA A 220 7.88 49.36 -3.02
CA ALA A 220 8.06 48.58 -4.23
C ALA A 220 8.41 47.12 -3.90
N THR A 221 7.76 46.20 -4.58
CA THR A 221 7.92 44.76 -4.40
C THR A 221 8.26 44.15 -5.76
N TYR A 222 9.28 43.29 -5.79
CA TYR A 222 9.70 42.63 -7.02
C TYR A 222 9.83 41.13 -6.78
N LYS A 223 9.13 40.34 -7.61
CA LYS A 223 9.38 38.91 -7.77
C LYS A 223 10.14 38.69 -9.07
N ASP A 224 11.23 37.93 -9.02
CA ASP A 224 11.98 37.59 -10.22
C ASP A 224 11.31 36.47 -11.04
N GLY A 225 11.91 36.10 -12.17
CA GLY A 225 11.34 35.10 -13.09
C GLY A 225 11.21 33.69 -12.50
N SER A 226 11.83 33.42 -11.33
CA SER A 226 11.63 32.17 -10.60
C SER A 226 10.46 32.24 -9.61
N GLY A 227 9.84 33.41 -9.49
CA GLY A 227 8.80 33.70 -8.50
C GLY A 227 9.35 34.22 -7.18
N LEU A 228 10.67 34.24 -6.97
CA LEU A 228 11.28 34.62 -5.70
C LEU A 228 11.28 36.14 -5.51
N LEU A 229 10.93 36.60 -4.30
CA LEU A 229 11.03 37.99 -3.90
C LEU A 229 12.50 38.39 -3.85
N ALA A 230 12.85 39.44 -4.59
CA ALA A 230 14.22 39.91 -4.76
C ALA A 230 14.29 41.43 -4.57
N PRO A 231 14.02 41.95 -3.35
CA PRO A 231 14.01 43.39 -3.08
C PRO A 231 15.36 44.03 -3.41
N ASP A 232 16.48 43.32 -3.24
CA ASP A 232 17.82 43.85 -3.50
C ASP A 232 18.05 44.25 -4.96
N LYS A 233 17.38 43.56 -5.91
CA LYS A 233 17.47 43.84 -7.35
C LYS A 233 16.72 45.12 -7.75
N LEU A 234 15.97 45.75 -6.85
CA LEU A 234 15.26 46.98 -7.15
C LEU A 234 16.16 48.21 -7.09
N THR A 235 16.07 49.03 -8.12
CA THR A 235 16.75 50.33 -8.24
C THR A 235 15.74 51.42 -8.54
N ILE A 236 16.04 52.64 -8.12
CA ILE A 236 15.20 53.82 -8.34
C ILE A 236 16.03 54.95 -8.95
N THR A 237 15.45 55.66 -9.92
CA THR A 237 16.02 56.88 -10.49
C THR A 237 14.94 57.97 -10.54
N GLY A 238 15.31 59.24 -10.37
CA GLY A 238 14.37 60.36 -10.41
C GLY A 238 14.90 61.59 -9.68
N THR A 239 14.11 62.66 -9.71
CA THR A 239 14.51 63.95 -9.14
C THR A 239 14.65 63.85 -7.61
N GLY A 240 15.88 63.98 -7.10
CA GLY A 240 16.16 63.89 -5.66
C GLY A 240 16.14 62.48 -5.07
N ALA A 241 15.99 61.43 -5.87
CA ALA A 241 16.07 60.05 -5.41
C ALA A 241 17.54 59.58 -5.34
N ASN A 242 18.03 59.28 -4.14
CA ASN A 242 19.29 58.57 -3.94
C ASN A 242 19.03 57.07 -3.75
N ALA A 243 19.73 56.23 -4.51
CA ALA A 243 19.59 54.77 -4.40
C ALA A 243 19.93 54.23 -2.99
N ALA A 244 20.79 54.93 -2.25
CA ALA A 244 21.15 54.58 -0.88
C ALA A 244 19.99 54.76 0.14
N ASP A 245 19.02 55.60 -0.18
CA ASP A 245 17.84 55.85 0.66
C ASP A 245 16.71 54.84 0.38
N PHE A 246 16.84 54.03 -0.69
CA PHE A 246 15.90 52.97 -1.04
C PHE A 246 16.21 51.69 -0.26
N LYS A 247 15.72 51.65 0.97
CA LYS A 247 16.08 50.64 1.96
C LYS A 247 15.17 49.42 1.85
N VAL A 248 15.75 48.25 2.08
CA VAL A 248 14.99 47.00 2.19
C VAL A 248 14.21 47.00 3.50
N SER A 249 12.92 46.70 3.41
CA SER A 249 12.01 46.53 4.54
C SER A 249 11.21 45.24 4.32
N GLY A 250 11.67 44.15 4.93
CA GLY A 250 11.11 42.82 4.69
C GLY A 250 11.27 42.39 3.23
N ASP A 251 10.14 42.16 2.56
CA ASP A 251 10.07 41.66 1.18
C ASP A 251 10.09 42.75 0.10
N SER A 252 10.08 44.01 0.53
CA SER A 252 9.95 45.18 -0.34
C SER A 252 11.11 46.13 -0.12
N LYS A 253 11.30 47.07 -1.05
CA LYS A 253 12.08 48.29 -0.79
C LYS A 253 11.16 49.47 -0.54
N ILE A 254 11.56 50.33 0.39
CA ILE A 254 10.83 51.53 0.78
C ILE A 254 11.72 52.76 0.67
N ILE A 255 11.12 53.87 0.26
CA ILE A 255 11.76 55.18 0.22
C ILE A 255 10.69 56.25 0.41
N ASP A 256 11.02 57.29 1.16
CA ASP A 256 10.17 58.46 1.32
C ASP A 256 10.59 59.48 0.25
N LEU A 257 9.67 59.85 -0.65
CA LEU A 257 9.94 60.66 -1.84
C LEU A 257 9.26 62.03 -1.77
N PRO A 258 9.95 63.12 -2.16
CA PRO A 258 9.32 64.42 -2.37
C PRO A 258 8.54 64.44 -3.70
N GLU A 259 7.95 65.60 -4.02
CA GLU A 259 7.24 65.82 -5.27
C GLU A 259 8.16 65.62 -6.49
N GLY A 260 7.70 64.85 -7.47
CA GLY A 260 8.50 64.51 -8.65
C GLY A 260 8.04 63.26 -9.37
N THR A 261 8.80 62.87 -10.40
CA THR A 261 8.59 61.64 -11.18
C THR A 261 9.77 60.70 -10.96
N TYR A 262 9.46 59.45 -10.64
CA TYR A 262 10.43 58.42 -10.28
C TYR A 262 10.22 57.18 -11.13
N THR A 263 11.32 56.54 -11.53
CA THR A 263 11.31 55.28 -12.29
C THR A 263 11.96 54.20 -11.44
N ILE A 264 11.21 53.13 -11.20
CA ILE A 264 11.68 51.94 -10.49
C ILE A 264 11.98 50.87 -11.53
N LYS A 265 13.18 50.28 -11.44
CA LYS A 265 13.64 49.22 -12.33
C LYS A 265 14.10 48.02 -11.55
N ALA A 266 13.82 46.83 -12.06
CA ALA A 266 14.36 45.59 -11.53
C ALA A 266 15.58 45.15 -12.35
N GLU A 267 16.71 44.97 -11.68
CA GLU A 267 17.96 44.53 -12.30
C GLU A 267 17.79 43.13 -12.93
N GLY A 268 18.24 42.98 -14.17
CA GLY A 268 18.08 41.75 -14.94
C GLY A 268 16.67 41.52 -15.54
N SER A 269 15.74 42.48 -15.38
CA SER A 269 14.43 42.48 -16.03
C SER A 269 14.25 43.71 -16.93
N LYS A 270 13.36 43.59 -17.92
CA LYS A 270 12.91 44.72 -18.76
C LYS A 270 11.73 45.49 -18.13
N LYS A 271 11.29 45.09 -16.93
CA LYS A 271 10.13 45.70 -16.25
C LYS A 271 10.57 46.99 -15.56
N GLU A 272 9.82 48.05 -15.86
CA GLU A 272 10.00 49.37 -15.27
C GLU A 272 8.64 49.93 -14.88
N VAL A 273 8.55 50.63 -13.76
CA VAL A 273 7.32 51.31 -13.31
C VAL A 273 7.65 52.77 -13.03
N ILE A 274 6.81 53.66 -13.54
CA ILE A 274 6.90 55.10 -13.31
C ILE A 274 5.89 55.48 -12.23
N VAL A 275 6.36 56.21 -11.22
CA VAL A 275 5.56 56.72 -10.11
C VAL A 275 5.64 58.24 -10.12
N GLU A 276 4.48 58.89 -10.12
CA GLU A 276 4.36 60.33 -9.91
C GLU A 276 4.01 60.61 -8.45
N VAL A 277 4.70 61.59 -7.85
CA VAL A 277 4.40 62.11 -6.52
C VAL A 277 3.91 63.55 -6.69
N LYS A 278 2.71 63.85 -6.19
CA LYS A 278 2.09 65.19 -6.23
C LYS A 278 1.62 65.61 -4.85
N LYS A 279 1.47 66.92 -4.62
CA LYS A 279 0.80 67.40 -3.40
C LYS A 279 -0.70 67.14 -3.48
N ASP A 280 -1.29 66.73 -2.36
CA ASP A 280 -2.73 66.58 -2.25
C ASP A 280 -3.41 67.95 -2.30
N THR A 281 -3.84 68.34 -3.50
CA THR A 281 -4.60 69.58 -3.74
C THR A 281 -6.08 69.29 -3.59
N ALA A 282 -6.48 68.79 -2.42
CA ALA A 282 -7.86 68.87 -2.01
C ALA A 282 -8.24 70.36 -1.95
N THR A 283 -9.00 70.82 -2.94
CA THR A 283 -9.68 72.10 -2.91
C THR A 283 -10.47 72.15 -1.60
N PRO A 284 -10.36 73.21 -0.77
CA PRO A 284 -11.26 73.34 0.37
C PRO A 284 -12.66 73.24 -0.19
N GLN A 285 -13.48 72.30 0.31
CA GLN A 285 -14.91 72.35 0.06
C GLN A 285 -15.34 73.74 0.52
N GLU A 286 -15.80 74.56 -0.42
CA GLU A 286 -16.44 75.83 -0.11
C GLU A 286 -17.50 75.53 0.94
N GLU A 287 -17.31 76.16 2.09
CA GLU A 287 -18.29 76.25 3.16
C GLU A 287 -19.50 76.97 2.55
N VAL A 288 -20.46 76.19 2.02
CA VAL A 288 -21.74 76.72 1.55
C VAL A 288 -22.45 77.22 2.79
N THR A 289 -22.29 78.52 3.05
CA THR A 289 -23.08 79.27 4.00
C THR A 289 -24.40 79.59 3.31
N GLU A 290 -25.45 78.85 3.67
CA GLU A 290 -26.84 79.33 3.70
C GLU A 290 -27.56 78.76 4.91
#